data_AF-A0A381FK38-F1
#
_entry.id   AF-A0A381FK38-F1
#
_cell.length_a   1.000
_cell.length_b   1.000
_cell.length_c   1.000
_cell.angle_alpha   90.00
_cell.angle_beta   90.00
_cell.angle_gamma   90.00
#
_symmetry.space_group_name_H-M   'P 1'
#
loop_
_entity.id
_entity.type
_entity.pdbx_description
1 polymer ?
#
loop_
_entity_poly.entity_id
_entity_poly.type
_entity_poly.pdbx_seq_one_letter_code
_entity_poly.pdbx_strand_id
1 'polypeptide(L)'
;MDLTNIIPGDYMVKDDRIAMMHSIELRTPFLDKDLVEFCAALPAKYKVNTEQTKIILRKAFGELLTDNILNKRKQGFGAPVEKWLKIPAMEELSSKILRNPASKIFLKLDFQQVQKNLNYNYKHWSLLVLGIWMEEHH
;
A
#
# COMPACT_ATOMS: atom_id res chain seq x y z
N MET A 1 11.52 -13.49 -3.14
CA MET A 1 11.13 -12.44 -2.17
C MET A 1 9.73 -11.90 -2.51
N ASP A 2 9.49 -11.30 -3.68
CA ASP A 2 8.13 -10.83 -4.04
C ASP A 2 7.11 -11.96 -4.25
N LEU A 3 7.42 -12.96 -5.09
CA LEU A 3 6.53 -14.09 -5.39
C LEU A 3 6.24 -15.01 -4.19
N THR A 4 7.06 -14.94 -3.14
CA THR A 4 6.95 -15.81 -1.97
C THR A 4 6.34 -15.12 -0.75
N ASN A 5 6.44 -13.79 -0.66
CA ASN A 5 6.05 -13.06 0.54
C ASN A 5 5.00 -12.00 0.23
N ILE A 6 5.35 -11.00 -0.59
CA ILE A 6 4.52 -9.80 -0.79
C ILE A 6 3.26 -10.12 -1.60
N ILE A 7 3.40 -10.86 -2.71
CA ILE A 7 2.27 -11.18 -3.57
C ILE A 7 1.26 -12.11 -2.86
N PRO A 8 1.69 -13.28 -2.32
CA PRO A 8 0.75 -14.18 -1.65
C PRO A 8 0.30 -13.71 -0.27
N GLY A 9 1.12 -12.92 0.44
CA GLY A 9 0.85 -12.51 1.83
C GLY A 9 0.17 -11.15 1.98
N ASP A 10 0.24 -10.28 0.97
CA ASP A 10 -0.33 -8.91 1.06
C ASP A 10 -1.34 -8.65 -0.06
N TYR A 11 -0.92 -8.67 -1.33
CA TYR A 11 -1.78 -8.27 -2.44
C TYR A 11 -2.93 -9.26 -2.69
N MET A 12 -2.61 -10.54 -2.91
CA MET A 12 -3.61 -11.56 -3.26
C MET A 12 -4.66 -11.73 -2.16
N VAL A 13 -4.27 -11.66 -0.88
CA VAL A 13 -5.20 -11.84 0.24
C VAL A 13 -6.21 -10.70 0.33
N LYS A 14 -5.77 -9.46 0.06
CA LYS A 14 -6.66 -8.29 0.04
C LYS A 14 -7.63 -8.39 -1.13
N ASP A 15 -7.10 -8.68 -2.32
CA ASP A 15 -7.88 -8.80 -3.55
C ASP A 15 -8.96 -9.88 -3.42
N ASP A 16 -8.60 -11.07 -2.93
CA ASP A 16 -9.50 -12.21 -2.76
C ASP A 16 -10.62 -11.92 -1.76
N ARG A 17 -10.29 -11.38 -0.59
CA ARG A 17 -11.32 -11.01 0.41
C ARG A 17 -12.29 -9.96 -0.12
N ILE A 18 -11.79 -8.94 -0.84
CA ILE A 18 -12.65 -7.90 -1.42
C ILE A 18 -13.55 -8.49 -2.50
N ALA A 19 -13.01 -9.31 -3.39
CA ALA A 19 -13.76 -9.91 -4.48
C ALA A 19 -14.86 -10.86 -3.96
N MET A 20 -14.55 -11.71 -2.97
CA MET A 20 -15.52 -12.60 -2.33
C MET A 20 -16.64 -11.84 -1.60
N MET A 21 -16.33 -10.73 -0.92
CA MET A 21 -17.36 -9.88 -0.29
C MET A 21 -18.39 -9.34 -1.30
N HIS A 22 -18.01 -9.25 -2.57
CA HIS A 22 -18.87 -8.77 -3.66
C HIS A 22 -19.27 -9.87 -4.66
N SER A 23 -19.01 -11.15 -4.35
CA SER A 23 -19.31 -12.30 -5.23
C SER A 23 -18.71 -12.18 -6.65
N ILE A 24 -17.53 -11.57 -6.75
CA ILE A 24 -16.77 -11.42 -8.00
C ILE A 24 -15.52 -12.30 -7.91
N GLU A 25 -15.09 -12.88 -9.04
CA GLU A 25 -13.80 -13.57 -9.15
C GLU A 25 -12.77 -12.63 -9.78
N LEU A 26 -11.65 -12.38 -9.08
CA LEU A 26 -10.52 -11.62 -9.64
C LEU A 26 -9.51 -12.57 -10.29
N ARG A 27 -9.05 -12.23 -11.50
CA ARG A 27 -7.98 -12.95 -12.19
C ARG A 27 -6.72 -12.09 -12.23
N THR A 28 -5.56 -12.75 -12.12
CA THR A 28 -4.23 -12.11 -12.14
C THR A 28 -3.39 -12.60 -13.33
N PRO A 29 -3.67 -12.18 -14.58
CA PRO A 29 -3.00 -12.69 -15.77
C PRO A 29 -1.46 -12.57 -15.75
N PHE A 30 -0.93 -11.57 -15.05
CA PHE A 30 0.52 -11.38 -14.91
C PHE A 30 1.21 -12.40 -13.97
N LEU A 31 0.44 -13.20 -13.24
CA LEU A 31 0.91 -14.31 -12.41
C LEU A 31 0.70 -15.68 -13.08
N ASP A 32 0.34 -15.69 -14.36
CA ASP A 32 0.35 -16.91 -15.15
C ASP A 32 1.73 -17.58 -15.09
N LYS A 33 1.74 -18.90 -14.95
CA LYS A 33 2.95 -19.68 -14.72
C LYS A 33 3.97 -19.49 -15.83
N ASP A 34 3.55 -19.60 -17.08
CA ASP A 34 4.43 -19.55 -18.24
C ASP A 34 5.04 -18.15 -18.38
N LEU A 35 4.24 -17.12 -18.13
CA LEU A 35 4.71 -15.73 -18.15
C LEU A 35 5.72 -15.44 -17.03
N VAL A 36 5.46 -15.94 -15.81
CA VAL A 36 6.37 -15.77 -14.66
C VAL A 36 7.69 -16.49 -14.93
N GLU A 37 7.66 -17.73 -15.41
CA GLU A 37 8.85 -18.51 -15.75
C GLU A 37 9.68 -17.81 -16.85
N PHE A 38 9.03 -17.31 -17.90
CA PHE A 38 9.67 -16.50 -18.94
C PHE A 38 10.35 -15.25 -18.35
N CYS A 39 9.62 -14.49 -17.52
CA CYS A 39 10.15 -13.26 -16.92
C CYS A 39 11.30 -13.51 -15.92
N ALA A 40 11.28 -14.68 -15.26
CA ALA A 40 12.34 -15.12 -14.35
C ALA A 40 13.63 -15.43 -15.13
N ALA A 41 13.53 -16.12 -16.27
CA ALA A 41 14.66 -16.42 -17.15
C ALA A 41 15.19 -15.19 -17.93
N LEU A 42 14.37 -14.15 -18.10
CA LEU A 42 14.71 -12.97 -18.90
C LEU A 42 15.87 -12.15 -18.30
N PRO A 43 16.91 -11.78 -19.07
CA PRO A 43 18.00 -10.93 -18.61
C PRO A 43 17.52 -9.57 -18.06
N ALA A 44 18.15 -9.08 -17.00
CA ALA A 44 17.73 -7.86 -16.28
C ALA A 44 17.63 -6.62 -17.18
N LYS A 45 18.50 -6.50 -18.20
CA LYS A 45 18.51 -5.39 -19.17
C LYS A 45 17.19 -5.20 -19.94
N TYR A 46 16.37 -6.26 -20.05
CA TYR A 46 15.05 -6.18 -20.68
C TYR A 46 13.94 -5.83 -19.69
N LYS A 47 14.21 -5.84 -18.38
CA LYS A 47 13.23 -5.56 -17.33
C LYS A 47 13.39 -4.13 -16.79
N VAL A 48 14.62 -3.72 -16.54
CA VAL A 48 14.95 -2.45 -15.88
C VAL A 48 16.33 -1.93 -16.31
N ASN A 49 16.49 -0.61 -16.35
CA ASN A 49 17.77 0.08 -16.40
C ASN A 49 17.72 1.31 -15.45
N THR A 50 18.72 2.18 -15.51
CA THR A 50 18.81 3.38 -14.65
C THR A 50 17.67 4.38 -14.84
N GLU A 51 17.04 4.40 -16.01
CA GLU A 51 16.05 5.40 -16.39
C GLU A 51 14.62 4.86 -16.39
N GLN A 52 14.45 3.56 -16.67
CA GLN A 52 13.17 2.96 -16.98
C GLN A 52 12.97 1.58 -16.33
N THR A 53 11.74 1.37 -15.89
CA THR A 53 11.24 0.07 -15.41
C THR A 53 10.21 -0.48 -16.40
N LYS A 54 9.99 -1.80 -16.36
CA LYS A 54 9.02 -2.52 -17.20
C LYS A 54 9.33 -2.39 -18.70
N ILE A 55 10.61 -2.39 -19.08
CA ILE A 55 11.06 -2.07 -20.44
C ILE A 55 10.40 -2.98 -21.49
N ILE A 56 10.51 -4.30 -21.35
CA ILE A 56 9.90 -5.25 -22.30
C ILE A 56 8.38 -5.13 -22.35
N LEU A 57 7.72 -4.89 -21.21
CA LEU A 57 6.27 -4.72 -21.15
C LEU A 57 5.83 -3.46 -21.89
N ARG A 58 6.55 -2.34 -21.71
CA ARG A 58 6.27 -1.10 -22.44
C ARG A 58 6.47 -1.28 -23.95
N LYS A 59 7.51 -1.98 -24.36
CA LYS A 59 7.74 -2.29 -25.78
C LYS A 59 6.64 -3.17 -26.37
N ALA A 60 6.22 -4.21 -25.67
CA ALA A 60 5.20 -5.15 -26.14
C ALA A 60 3.82 -4.51 -26.36
N PHE A 61 3.48 -3.49 -25.57
CA PHE A 61 2.18 -2.80 -25.64
C PHE A 61 2.27 -1.36 -26.17
N GLY A 62 3.42 -0.96 -26.73
CA GLY A 62 3.69 0.44 -27.10
C GLY A 62 2.68 1.00 -28.09
N GLU A 63 2.27 0.20 -29.07
CA GLU A 63 1.29 0.60 -30.10
C GLU A 63 -0.16 0.65 -29.57
N LEU A 64 -0.43 0.00 -28.44
CA LEU A 64 -1.77 -0.09 -27.84
C LEU A 64 -2.03 0.99 -26.78
N LEU A 65 -0.99 1.70 -26.32
CA LEU A 65 -1.05 2.62 -25.20
C LEU A 65 -0.69 4.04 -25.64
N THR A 66 -1.35 5.04 -25.06
CA THR A 66 -0.97 6.44 -25.28
C THR A 66 0.38 6.76 -24.64
N ASP A 67 1.09 7.75 -25.18
CA ASP A 67 2.40 8.18 -24.67
C ASP A 67 2.37 8.55 -23.18
N ASN A 68 1.25 9.09 -22.71
CA ASN A 68 1.07 9.42 -21.29
C ASN A 68 1.09 8.17 -20.40
N ILE A 69 0.41 7.09 -20.81
CA ILE A 69 0.40 5.82 -20.07
C ILE A 69 1.77 5.14 -20.20
N LEU A 70 2.34 5.15 -21.41
CA LEU A 70 3.61 4.52 -21.73
C LEU A 70 4.80 5.15 -21.00
N ASN A 71 4.73 6.44 -20.65
CA ASN A 71 5.80 7.14 -19.92
C ASN A 71 5.48 7.36 -18.44
N LYS A 72 4.32 6.91 -17.96
CA LYS A 72 3.94 7.04 -16.55
C LYS A 72 4.92 6.30 -15.64
N ARG A 73 5.39 6.99 -14.59
CA ARG A 73 6.21 6.39 -13.52
C ARG A 73 5.44 5.29 -12.80
N LYS A 74 6.14 4.25 -12.32
CA LYS A 74 5.54 3.20 -11.51
C LYS A 74 4.94 3.83 -10.25
N GLN A 75 3.62 3.68 -10.10
CA GLN A 75 2.88 4.09 -8.92
C GLN A 75 2.46 2.82 -8.16
N GLY A 76 2.73 2.77 -6.86
CA GLY A 76 2.27 1.68 -6.00
C GLY A 76 0.82 1.87 -5.56
N PHE A 77 0.31 0.89 -4.82
CA PHE A 77 -1.04 0.89 -4.25
C PHE A 77 -1.09 1.42 -2.81
N GLY A 78 -0.15 2.31 -2.45
CA GLY A 78 -0.11 2.89 -1.12
C GLY A 78 -1.37 3.70 -0.84
N ALA A 79 -2.00 3.48 0.32
CA ALA A 79 -3.14 4.26 0.75
C ALA A 79 -2.77 5.76 0.83
N PRO A 80 -3.67 6.68 0.43
CA PRO A 80 -3.43 8.11 0.50
C PRO A 80 -3.62 8.63 1.94
N VAL A 81 -2.88 8.05 2.91
CA VAL A 81 -3.05 8.29 4.36
C VAL A 81 -2.95 9.76 4.73
N GLU A 82 -2.09 10.53 4.04
CA GLU A 82 -1.98 11.97 4.26
C GLU A 82 -3.30 12.69 3.94
N LYS A 83 -3.95 12.32 2.84
CA LYS A 83 -5.26 12.88 2.47
C LYS A 83 -6.32 12.46 3.47
N TRP A 84 -6.33 11.19 3.87
CA TRP A 84 -7.29 10.66 4.83
C TRP A 84 -7.19 11.34 6.19
N LEU A 85 -5.98 11.51 6.73
CA LEU A 85 -5.78 12.14 8.03
C LEU A 85 -6.17 13.63 8.05
N LYS A 86 -6.27 14.28 6.89
CA LYS A 86 -6.74 15.68 6.74
C LYS A 86 -8.26 15.78 6.55
N ILE A 87 -8.98 14.66 6.45
CA ILE A 87 -10.46 14.68 6.43
C ILE A 87 -10.94 15.11 7.83
N PRO A 88 -11.87 16.07 7.97
CA PRO A 88 -12.27 16.60 9.29
C PRO A 88 -12.64 15.53 10.31
N ALA A 89 -13.43 14.53 9.91
CA ALA A 89 -13.81 13.42 10.79
C ALA A 89 -12.60 12.57 11.26
N MET A 90 -11.59 12.39 10.40
CA MET A 90 -10.37 11.67 10.75
C MET A 90 -9.45 12.51 11.64
N GLU A 91 -9.38 13.82 11.42
CA GLU A 91 -8.62 14.73 12.27
C GLU A 91 -9.23 14.83 13.68
N GLU A 92 -10.56 14.86 13.77
CA GLU A 92 -11.29 14.80 15.03
C GLU A 92 -11.02 13.49 15.77
N LEU A 93 -11.15 12.35 15.09
CA LEU A 93 -10.85 11.03 15.65
C LEU A 93 -9.39 10.94 16.13
N SER A 94 -8.46 11.42 15.31
CA SER A 94 -7.04 11.46 15.67
C SER A 94 -6.81 12.33 16.89
N SER A 95 -7.42 13.51 16.96
CA SER A 95 -7.28 14.40 18.11
C SER A 95 -7.86 13.78 19.38
N LYS A 96 -9.04 13.15 19.29
CA LYS A 96 -9.69 12.47 20.41
C LYS A 96 -8.81 11.37 21.02
N ILE A 97 -8.15 10.58 20.19
CA ILE A 97 -7.34 9.44 20.65
C ILE A 97 -5.90 9.86 20.98
N LEU A 98 -5.24 10.59 20.08
CA LEU A 98 -3.81 10.86 20.16
C LEU A 98 -3.45 12.17 20.84
N ARG A 99 -4.38 13.11 21.07
CA ARG A 99 -4.11 14.37 21.81
C ARG A 99 -4.69 14.38 23.22
N ASN A 100 -5.36 13.32 23.65
CA ASN A 100 -5.85 13.15 25.01
C ASN A 100 -4.88 12.27 25.82
N PRO A 101 -4.15 12.81 26.81
CA PRO A 101 -3.22 12.02 27.63
C PRO A 101 -3.86 10.85 28.38
N ALA A 102 -5.18 10.88 28.58
CA ALA A 102 -5.91 9.81 29.25
C ALA A 102 -6.24 8.60 28.35
N SER A 103 -5.99 8.68 27.04
CA SER A 103 -6.25 7.58 26.11
C SER A 103 -5.37 6.37 26.41
N LYS A 104 -5.89 5.15 26.16
CA LYS A 104 -5.22 3.89 26.54
C LYS A 104 -3.88 3.68 25.87
N ILE A 105 -3.64 4.28 24.70
CA ILE A 105 -2.34 4.23 24.01
C ILE A 105 -1.19 4.75 24.89
N PHE A 106 -1.47 5.69 25.80
CA PHE A 106 -0.47 6.28 26.69
C PHE A 106 -0.16 5.44 27.93
N LEU A 107 -0.84 4.30 28.11
CA LEU A 107 -0.43 3.27 29.07
C LEU A 107 0.88 2.58 28.63
N LYS A 108 1.20 2.63 27.34
CA LYS A 108 2.37 1.96 26.74
C LYS A 108 3.33 2.92 26.06
N LEU A 109 2.85 4.07 25.56
CA LEU A 109 3.65 5.04 24.83
C LEU A 109 3.76 6.37 25.56
N ASP A 110 4.89 7.06 25.39
CA ASP A 110 5.08 8.41 25.92
C ASP A 110 4.26 9.45 25.14
N PHE A 111 3.51 10.26 25.87
CA PHE A 111 2.63 11.27 25.28
C PHE A 111 3.39 12.30 24.43
N GLN A 112 4.49 12.85 24.94
CA GLN A 112 5.24 13.89 24.25
C GLN A 112 5.88 13.36 22.97
N GLN A 113 6.37 12.12 22.99
CA GLN A 113 6.96 11.48 21.84
C GLN A 113 5.92 11.21 20.75
N VAL A 114 4.69 10.82 21.12
CA VAL A 114 3.59 10.67 20.17
C VAL A 114 3.24 12.01 19.53
N GLN A 115 3.14 13.10 20.30
CA GLN A 115 2.81 14.44 19.75
C GLN A 115 3.78 14.87 18.64
N LYS A 116 5.09 14.58 18.79
CA LYS A 116 6.11 14.91 17.77
C LYS A 116 5.91 14.21 16.43
N ASN A 117 5.12 13.13 16.39
CA ASN A 117 4.94 12.30 15.20
C ASN A 117 3.57 12.50 14.51
N LEU A 118 2.75 13.46 14.95
CA LEU A 118 1.42 13.73 14.36
C LEU A 118 1.50 14.60 13.10
N ASN A 119 2.23 14.13 12.08
CA ASN A 119 2.58 14.89 10.87
C ASN A 119 1.95 14.33 9.58
N TYR A 120 0.68 13.93 9.66
CA TYR A 120 -0.12 13.42 8.52
C TYR A 120 0.57 12.35 7.64
N ASN A 121 1.46 11.53 8.21
CA ASN A 121 2.23 10.53 7.48
C ASN A 121 1.83 9.12 7.91
N TYR A 122 2.46 8.10 7.32
CA TYR A 122 2.21 6.70 7.69
C TYR A 122 2.48 6.40 9.17
N LYS A 123 3.42 7.08 9.81
CA LYS A 123 3.70 6.89 11.23
C LYS A 123 2.57 7.44 12.11
N HIS A 124 2.04 8.61 11.77
CA HIS A 124 0.83 9.15 12.39
C HIS A 124 -0.35 8.17 12.19
N TRP A 125 -0.55 7.68 10.97
CA TRP A 125 -1.59 6.67 10.69
C TRP A 125 -1.44 5.42 11.55
N SER A 126 -0.24 4.84 11.65
CA SER A 126 0.00 3.66 12.47
C SER A 126 -0.27 3.90 13.96
N LEU A 127 0.09 5.07 14.48
CA LEU A 127 -0.22 5.46 15.87
C LEU A 127 -1.72 5.56 16.09
N LEU A 128 -2.45 6.14 15.14
CA LEU A 128 -3.91 6.24 15.21
C LEU A 128 -4.57 4.86 15.20
N VAL A 129 -4.19 3.99 14.27
CA VAL A 129 -4.71 2.62 14.18
C VAL A 129 -4.42 1.84 15.47
N LEU A 130 -3.21 1.95 16.01
CA LEU A 130 -2.86 1.34 17.29
C LEU A 130 -3.72 1.89 18.43
N GLY A 131 -3.93 3.21 18.47
CA GLY A 131 -4.76 3.85 19.48
C GLY A 131 -6.21 3.38 19.43
N ILE A 132 -6.80 3.30 18.25
CA ILE A 132 -8.15 2.74 18.04
C ILE A 132 -8.21 1.30 18.56
N TRP A 133 -7.25 0.46 18.16
CA TRP A 133 -7.21 -0.93 18.58
C TRP A 133 -7.11 -1.08 20.11
N MET A 134 -6.28 -0.26 20.76
CA MET A 134 -6.14 -0.27 22.21
C MET A 134 -7.40 0.19 22.93
N GLU A 135 -8.16 1.13 22.37
CA GLU A 135 -9.45 1.53 22.96
C GLU A 135 -10.47 0.38 22.95
N GLU A 136 -10.44 -0.48 21.93
CA GLU A 136 -11.37 -1.61 21.78
C GLU A 136 -10.95 -2.87 22.55
N HIS A 137 -9.64 -3.13 22.72
CA HIS A 137 -9.13 -4.43 23.20
C HIS A 137 -8.34 -4.38 24.52
N HIS A 138 -8.19 -3.21 25.12
CA HIS A 138 -7.55 -3.01 26.44
C HIS A 138 -8.41 -2.10 27.33
#